data_AF-A0A2A9M4X8-F1
#
_entry.id   AF-A0A2A9M4X8-F1
#
_cell.length_a   1.000
_cell.length_b   1.000
_cell.length_c   1.000
_cell.angle_alpha   90.00
_cell.angle_beta   90.00
_cell.angle_gamma   90.00
#
_symmetry.space_group_name_H-M   'P 1'
#
loop_
_entity.id
_entity.type
_entity.pdbx_description
1 polymer ?
#
loop_
_entity_poly.entity_id
_entity_poly.type
_entity_poly.pdbx_seq_one_letter_code
_entity_poly.pdbx_strand_id
1 'polypeptide(L)'
;MLHATTASFVFLCILIHMSRGMYNSSYSYLTTAWMSGLVLYLLTIATAFLGYVLPWGQMSFWGATVITNLLSPIPYLVPWLLGGYYVSDVTLKRFFVLHFILPFVVAF
;
A
#
# COMPACT_ATOMS: atom_id res chain seq x y z
N MET A 1 6.92 17.86 -0.98
CA MET A 1 8.17 17.24 -1.46
C MET A 1 8.74 16.26 -0.44
N LEU A 2 8.97 16.67 0.82
CA LEU A 2 9.51 15.78 1.86
C LEU A 2 8.73 14.46 2.03
N HIS A 3 7.40 14.52 2.16
CA HIS A 3 6.56 13.32 2.29
C HIS A 3 6.73 12.31 1.13
N ALA A 4 6.83 12.80 -0.10
CA ALA A 4 7.01 11.95 -1.28
C ALA A 4 8.40 11.29 -1.33
N THR A 5 9.46 12.05 -0.99
CA THR A 5 10.83 11.50 -0.96
C THR A 5 11.02 10.52 0.20
N THR A 6 10.41 10.80 1.35
CA THR A 6 10.45 9.91 2.52
C THR A 6 9.76 8.58 2.21
N ALA A 7 8.65 8.57 1.45
CA ALA A 7 8.01 7.33 1.03
C ALA A 7 8.96 6.40 0.25
N SER A 8 9.70 6.93 -0.73
CA SER A 8 10.70 6.15 -1.46
C SER A 8 11.84 5.65 -0.54
N PHE A 9 12.26 6.47 0.42
CA PHE A 9 13.28 6.10 1.39
C PHE A 9 12.81 4.95 2.31
N VAL A 10 11.54 4.95 2.73
CA VAL A 10 10.96 3.84 3.52
C VAL A 10 11.05 2.52 2.76
N PHE A 11 10.68 2.49 1.47
CA PHE A 11 10.83 1.27 0.66
C PHE A 11 12.29 0.83 0.52
N LEU A 12 13.21 1.77 0.31
CA LEU A 12 14.63 1.44 0.28
C LEU A 12 15.08 0.77 1.59
N CYS A 13 14.70 1.33 2.75
CA CYS A 13 15.01 0.75 4.05
C CYS A 13 14.39 -0.63 4.24
N ILE A 14 13.14 -0.83 3.84
CA ILE A 14 12.47 -2.13 3.93
C ILE A 14 13.17 -3.17 3.06
N LEU A 15 13.54 -2.83 1.83
CA LEU A 15 14.24 -3.75 0.92
C LEU A 15 15.62 -4.13 1.47
N ILE A 16 16.37 -3.17 2.03
CA ILE A 16 17.66 -3.45 2.70
C ILE A 16 17.45 -4.33 3.94
N HIS A 17 16.40 -4.09 4.72
CA HIS A 17 16.08 -4.90 5.89
C HIS A 17 15.71 -6.34 5.52
N MET A 18 14.88 -6.50 4.49
CA MET A 18 14.47 -7.81 3.97
C MET A 18 15.67 -8.56 3.37
N SER A 19 16.53 -7.89 2.60
CA SER A 19 17.73 -8.51 2.02
C SER A 19 18.72 -8.98 3.09
N ARG A 20 18.93 -8.21 4.17
CA ARG A 20 19.68 -8.65 5.36
C ARG A 20 19.05 -9.89 5.98
N GLY A 21 17.72 -9.91 6.12
CA GLY A 21 16.99 -11.06 6.66
C GLY A 21 17.17 -12.33 5.81
N MET A 22 17.19 -12.19 4.48
CA MET A 22 17.47 -13.31 3.58
C MET A 22 18.93 -13.77 3.66
N TYR A 23 19.89 -12.83 3.65
CA TYR A 23 21.32 -13.12 3.73
C TYR A 23 21.66 -13.91 5.01
N ASN A 24 21.08 -13.51 6.15
CA ASN A 24 21.29 -14.18 7.44
C ASN A 24 20.34 -15.37 7.67
N SER A 25 19.49 -15.74 6.70
CA SER A 25 18.44 -16.75 6.86
C SER A 25 17.50 -16.50 8.06
N SER A 26 17.28 -15.24 8.45
CA SER A 26 16.40 -14.87 9.58
C SER A 26 14.98 -15.39 9.45
N TYR A 27 14.51 -15.63 8.23
CA TYR A 27 13.19 -16.20 7.97
C TYR A 27 13.01 -17.63 8.53
N SER A 28 14.09 -18.39 8.72
CA SER A 28 14.01 -19.79 9.19
C SER A 28 13.95 -19.91 10.72
N TYR A 29 14.69 -19.07 11.46
CA TYR A 29 14.74 -19.13 12.93
C TYR A 29 13.92 -18.03 13.64
N LEU A 30 13.53 -16.97 12.92
CA LEU A 30 12.60 -15.92 13.39
C LEU A 30 11.34 -15.90 12.54
N THR A 31 10.72 -17.06 12.32
CA THR A 31 9.59 -17.21 11.39
C THR A 31 8.41 -16.31 11.74
N THR A 32 8.08 -16.13 13.02
CA THR A 32 6.98 -15.25 13.45
C THR A 32 7.26 -13.78 13.10
N ALA A 33 8.46 -13.29 13.36
CA ALA A 33 8.89 -11.94 13.01
C ALA A 33 8.97 -11.74 11.48
N TRP A 34 9.36 -12.78 10.75
CA TRP A 34 9.36 -12.75 9.28
C TRP A 34 7.94 -12.64 8.73
N MET A 35 7.00 -13.45 9.22
CA MET A 35 5.60 -13.39 8.81
C MET A 35 4.96 -12.05 9.16
N SER A 36 5.21 -11.49 10.36
CA SER A 36 4.74 -10.14 10.70
C SER A 36 5.38 -9.09 9.79
N GLY A 37 6.67 -9.21 9.47
CA GLY A 37 7.36 -8.34 8.53
C GLY A 37 6.75 -8.35 7.12
N LEU A 38 6.32 -9.51 6.62
CA LEU A 38 5.61 -9.62 5.34
C LEU A 38 4.24 -8.92 5.38
N VAL A 39 3.49 -9.05 6.48
CA VAL A 39 2.21 -8.33 6.66
C VAL A 39 2.44 -6.82 6.68
N LEU A 40 3.42 -6.34 7.45
CA LEU A 40 3.79 -4.93 7.49
C LEU A 40 4.21 -4.42 6.11
N TYR A 41 4.98 -5.20 5.35
CA TYR A 41 5.37 -4.86 3.99
C TYR A 41 4.15 -4.66 3.07
N LEU A 42 3.17 -5.57 3.10
CA LEU A 42 1.95 -5.43 2.31
C LEU A 42 1.12 -4.20 2.72
N LEU A 43 1.00 -3.94 4.02
CA LEU A 43 0.30 -2.75 4.52
C LEU A 43 1.00 -1.44 4.11
N THR A 44 2.34 -1.42 4.11
CA THR A 44 3.11 -0.25 3.64
C THR A 44 2.95 -0.01 2.13
N ILE A 45 2.91 -1.07 1.30
CA ILE A 45 2.56 -0.96 -0.13
C ILE A 45 1.17 -0.35 -0.30
N ALA A 46 0.17 -0.88 0.40
CA ALA A 46 -1.20 -0.36 0.32
C ALA A 46 -1.28 1.11 0.74
N THR A 47 -0.62 1.47 1.85
CA THR A 47 -0.55 2.85 2.35
C THR A 47 0.07 3.80 1.34
N ALA A 48 1.20 3.41 0.73
CA ALA A 48 1.90 4.22 -0.26
C ALA A 48 1.08 4.39 -1.55
N PHE A 49 0.42 3.32 -2.01
CA PHE A 49 -0.48 3.40 -3.16
C PHE A 49 -1.64 4.36 -2.90
N LEU A 50 -2.32 4.26 -1.76
CA LEU A 50 -3.42 5.16 -1.43
C LEU A 50 -2.95 6.63 -1.38
N GLY A 51 -1.75 6.88 -0.82
CA GLY A 51 -1.14 8.21 -0.79
C GLY A 51 -0.77 8.73 -2.19
N TYR A 52 -0.32 7.86 -3.08
CA TYR A 52 0.00 8.18 -4.47
C TYR A 52 -1.22 8.64 -5.28
N VAL A 53 -2.42 8.19 -4.90
CA VAL A 53 -3.66 8.59 -5.57
C VAL A 53 -4.09 10.02 -5.20
N LEU A 54 -3.74 10.50 -4.00
CA LEU A 54 -4.24 11.76 -3.43
C LEU A 54 -3.91 13.05 -4.22
N PRO A 55 -2.75 13.20 -4.88
CA PRO A 55 -2.46 14.36 -5.73
C PRO A 55 -3.37 14.48 -6.95
N TRP A 56 -4.15 13.45 -7.27
CA TRP A 56 -5.17 13.42 -8.34
C TRP A 56 -4.67 13.85 -9.73
N GLY A 57 -3.42 13.51 -10.06
CA GLY A 57 -2.85 13.68 -11.40
C GLY A 57 -3.19 12.54 -12.36
N GLN A 58 -2.77 12.65 -13.63
CA GLN A 58 -3.01 11.62 -14.65
C GLN A 58 -2.52 10.23 -14.22
N MET A 59 -1.26 10.13 -13.77
CA MET A 59 -0.70 8.86 -13.32
C MET A 59 -1.39 8.33 -12.05
N SER A 60 -1.83 9.22 -11.15
CA SER A 60 -2.60 8.85 -9.95
C SER A 60 -3.95 8.24 -10.34
N PHE A 61 -4.68 8.85 -11.28
CA PHE A 61 -6.00 8.39 -11.74
C PHE A 61 -5.91 7.04 -12.47
N TRP A 62 -5.00 6.93 -13.44
CA TRP A 62 -4.81 5.68 -14.18
C TRP A 62 -4.22 4.57 -13.31
N GLY A 63 -3.28 4.92 -12.42
CA GLY A 63 -2.74 4.00 -11.42
C GLY A 63 -3.84 3.45 -10.51
N ALA A 64 -4.73 4.32 -10.01
CA ALA A 64 -5.88 3.89 -9.22
C ALA A 64 -6.75 2.90 -10.00
N THR A 65 -7.09 3.25 -11.25
CA THR A 65 -7.93 2.42 -12.12
C THR A 65 -7.33 1.04 -12.37
N VAL A 66 -6.04 0.97 -12.71
CA VAL A 66 -5.36 -0.30 -13.00
C VAL A 66 -5.25 -1.16 -11.75
N ILE A 67 -4.75 -0.60 -10.63
CA ILE A 67 -4.47 -1.36 -9.41
C ILE A 67 -5.77 -1.86 -8.77
N THR A 68 -6.83 -1.06 -8.73
CA THR A 68 -8.11 -1.55 -8.18
C THR A 68 -8.74 -2.62 -9.06
N ASN A 69 -8.55 -2.57 -10.39
CA ASN A 69 -9.07 -3.58 -11.29
C ASN A 69 -8.36 -4.94 -11.19
N LEU A 70 -7.20 -5.03 -10.53
CA LEU A 70 -6.60 -6.32 -10.18
C LEU A 70 -7.51 -7.15 -9.25
N LEU A 71 -8.44 -6.49 -8.55
CA LEU A 71 -9.44 -7.12 -7.69
C LEU A 71 -10.71 -7.57 -8.44
N SER A 72 -10.81 -7.29 -9.75
CA SER A 72 -11.99 -7.66 -10.56
C SER A 72 -12.34 -9.16 -10.59
N PRO A 73 -11.40 -10.12 -10.36
CA PRO A 73 -11.78 -11.53 -10.23
C PRO A 73 -12.68 -11.83 -9.03
N ILE A 74 -12.73 -10.95 -8.02
CA ILE A 74 -13.60 -11.09 -6.85
C ILE A 74 -14.89 -10.29 -7.09
N PRO A 75 -16.07 -10.93 -7.19
CA PRO A 75 -17.32 -10.26 -7.48
C PRO A 75 -17.64 -9.12 -6.50
N TYR A 76 -18.15 -8.01 -7.02
CA TYR A 76 -18.58 -6.81 -6.28
C TYR A 76 -17.49 -6.05 -5.49
N LEU A 77 -16.25 -6.56 -5.41
CA LEU A 77 -15.20 -5.95 -4.59
C LEU A 77 -14.75 -4.58 -5.13
N VAL A 78 -14.58 -4.47 -6.46
CA VAL A 78 -14.19 -3.21 -7.10
C VAL A 78 -15.22 -2.10 -6.87
N PRO A 79 -16.52 -2.25 -7.23
CA PRO A 79 -17.50 -1.20 -6.98
C PRO A 79 -17.72 -0.91 -5.48
N TRP A 80 -17.59 -1.92 -4.61
CA TRP A 80 -17.62 -1.71 -3.16
C TRP A 80 -16.45 -0.85 -2.68
N LEU A 81 -15.24 -1.06 -3.20
CA LEU A 81 -14.04 -0.29 -2.85
C LEU A 81 -14.12 1.14 -3.40
N LEU A 82 -14.49 1.29 -4.67
CA LEU A 82 -14.55 2.58 -5.36
C LEU A 82 -15.72 3.45 -4.91
N GLY A 83 -16.82 2.86 -4.46
CA GLY A 83 -18.08 3.57 -4.17
C GLY A 83 -18.87 3.92 -5.43
N GLY A 84 -18.63 3.19 -6.53
CA GLY A 84 -19.19 3.40 -7.86
C GLY A 84 -18.52 2.48 -8.88
N TYR A 85 -18.90 2.57 -10.16
CA TYR A 85 -18.35 1.70 -11.22
C TYR A 85 -16.99 2.15 -11.76
N TYR A 86 -16.56 3.37 -11.45
CA TYR A 86 -15.31 3.95 -11.91
C TYR A 86 -14.68 4.81 -10.82
N VAL A 87 -13.37 5.06 -10.95
CA VAL A 87 -12.62 5.93 -10.05
C VAL A 87 -13.18 7.35 -10.15
N SER A 88 -13.60 7.91 -9.02
CA SER A 88 -14.24 9.24 -8.92
C SER A 88 -13.90 9.94 -7.60
N ASP A 89 -14.46 11.12 -7.35
CA ASP A 89 -14.27 11.86 -6.10
C ASP A 89 -14.70 11.08 -4.86
N VAL A 90 -15.69 10.18 -4.99
CA VAL A 90 -16.10 9.27 -3.90
C VAL A 90 -14.94 8.34 -3.53
N THR A 91 -14.24 7.79 -4.53
CA THR A 91 -13.06 6.95 -4.34
C THR A 91 -11.95 7.75 -3.65
N LEU A 92 -11.66 8.96 -4.13
CA LEU A 92 -10.60 9.82 -3.59
C LEU A 92 -10.79 10.09 -2.10
N LYS A 93 -12.02 10.46 -1.70
CA LYS A 93 -12.35 10.72 -0.28
C LYS A 93 -12.15 9.48 0.59
N ARG A 94 -12.53 8.29 0.10
CA ARG A 94 -12.33 7.02 0.84
C ARG A 94 -10.85 6.68 0.95
N PHE A 95 -10.09 6.86 -0.14
CA PHE A 95 -8.66 6.60 -0.14
C PHE A 95 -7.89 7.54 0.78
N PHE A 96 -8.31 8.80 0.90
CA PHE A 96 -7.76 9.74 1.88
C PHE A 96 -7.92 9.22 3.31
N VAL A 97 -9.13 8.80 3.70
CA VAL A 97 -9.39 8.26 5.04
C VAL A 97 -8.57 6.99 5.30
N LEU A 98 -8.50 6.08 4.33
CA LEU A 98 -7.70 4.85 4.46
C LEU A 98 -6.20 5.15 4.56
N HIS A 99 -5.67 6.05 3.73
CA HIS A 99 -4.27 6.48 3.78
C HIS A 99 -3.91 7.12 5.12
N PHE A 100 -4.86 7.83 5.76
CA PHE A 100 -4.66 8.39 7.08
C PHE A 100 -4.63 7.33 8.19
N ILE A 101 -5.49 6.30 8.12
CA ILE A 101 -5.62 5.29 9.18
C ILE A 101 -4.53 4.21 9.12
N LEU A 102 -4.20 3.70 7.94
CA LEU A 102 -3.27 2.57 7.79
C LEU A 102 -1.87 2.77 8.39
N PRO A 103 -1.24 3.96 8.36
CA PRO A 103 0.03 4.19 9.04
C PRO A 103 0.00 3.86 10.53
N PHE A 104 -1.14 4.10 11.20
CA PHE A 104 -1.29 3.75 12.61
C PHE A 104 -1.36 2.24 12.79
N VAL A 105 -2.04 1.52 11.90
CA VAL A 105 -2.09 0.05 11.93
C VAL A 105 -0.71 -0.57 11.73
N VAL A 106 0.16 0.05 10.92
CA VAL A 106 1.55 -0.41 10.71
C VAL A 106 2.44 -0.15 11.93
N ALA A 107 2.08 0.83 12.77
CA ALA A 107 2.87 1.21 13.94
C ALA A 107 2.60 0.37 15.19
N PHE A 108 1.45 -0.32 15.26
CA PHE A 108 1.02 -1.17 16.38
C PHE A 108 1.23 -2.65 16.08
#